data_AF-A0A7C7UUI7-F1
#
_entry.id   AF-A0A7C7UUI7-F1
#
_cell.length_a   1.000
_cell.length_b   1.000
_cell.length_c   1.000
_cell.angle_alpha   90.00
_cell.angle_beta   90.00
_cell.angle_gamma   90.00
#
_symmetry.space_group_name_H-M   'P 1'
#
loop_
_entity.id
_entity.type
_entity.pdbx_description
1 polymer ?
#
loop_
_entity_poly.entity_id
_entity_poly.type
_entity_poly.pdbx_seq_one_letter_code
_entity_poly.pdbx_strand_id
1 'polypeptide(L)'
;MNLDYKSIYDITADAGIKVKAKDLKSLFCASILATFNEITDIDKVEQKEEYEIQAQNELPFLLADIINKALVLHESKKFVASRCEIMDLDDNFVKVKLIGERFDPQKHPSKLVIKAAT
;
A
#
# COMPACT_ATOMS: atom_id res chain seq x y z
N MET A 1 -4.55 29.12 -28.93
CA MET A 1 -4.91 29.41 -27.52
C MET A 1 -3.61 29.32 -26.75
N ASN A 2 -3.02 30.46 -26.37
CA ASN A 2 -1.73 30.47 -25.67
C ASN A 2 -1.99 30.30 -24.17
N LEU A 3 -1.52 29.18 -23.62
CA LEU A 3 -1.53 28.93 -22.18
C LEU A 3 -0.30 29.59 -21.57
N ASP A 4 -0.52 30.62 -20.78
CA ASP A 4 0.48 31.24 -19.93
C ASP A 4 0.38 30.60 -18.54
N TYR A 5 1.37 29.80 -18.16
CA TYR A 5 1.43 29.13 -16.87
C TYR A 5 2.84 29.09 -16.31
N LYS A 6 2.95 29.05 -14.97
CA LYS A 6 4.21 28.93 -14.25
C LYS A 6 4.09 27.80 -13.23
N SER A 7 4.92 26.77 -13.39
CA SER A 7 5.00 25.67 -12.45
C SER A 7 5.73 26.07 -11.16
N ILE A 8 5.25 25.56 -10.04
CA ILE A 8 5.89 25.63 -8.72
C ILE A 8 6.48 24.24 -8.46
N TYR A 9 7.77 24.19 -8.13
CA TYR A 9 8.55 22.95 -8.13
C TYR A 9 8.89 22.41 -6.73
N ASP A 10 8.29 22.96 -5.67
CA ASP A 10 8.60 22.59 -4.28
C ASP A 10 7.35 22.03 -3.58
N ILE A 11 6.79 20.97 -4.14
CA ILE A 11 5.61 20.29 -3.61
C ILE A 11 6.11 19.02 -2.91
N THR A 12 6.38 19.10 -1.62
CA THR A 12 6.67 17.90 -0.80
C THR A 12 5.36 17.17 -0.50
N ALA A 13 4.88 16.39 -1.48
CA ALA A 13 3.65 15.59 -1.38
C ALA A 13 3.89 14.13 -0.95
N ASP A 14 5.15 13.72 -0.83
CA ASP A 14 5.52 12.32 -0.59
C ASP A 14 5.79 12.02 0.89
N ALA A 15 5.46 10.80 1.30
CA ALA A 15 5.83 10.25 2.60
C ALA A 15 6.94 9.19 2.42
N GLY A 16 8.01 9.28 3.22
CA GLY A 16 9.07 8.29 3.23
C GLY A 16 8.78 7.17 4.22
N ILE A 17 8.60 5.93 3.74
CA ILE A 17 8.40 4.74 4.58
C ILE A 17 9.68 3.90 4.59
N LYS A 18 10.24 3.64 5.77
CA LYS A 18 11.41 2.77 5.94
C LYS A 18 11.05 1.52 6.73
N VAL A 19 11.13 0.36 6.06
CA VAL A 19 10.83 -0.93 6.66
C VAL A 19 12.09 -1.76 6.83
N LYS A 20 12.19 -2.48 7.96
CA LYS A 20 13.20 -3.51 8.21
C LYS A 20 12.48 -4.79 8.60
N ALA A 21 12.92 -5.92 8.05
CA ALA A 21 12.35 -7.23 8.34
C ALA A 21 13.45 -8.31 8.32
N LYS A 22 13.14 -9.48 8.88
CA LYS A 22 14.06 -10.62 9.01
C LYS A 22 14.36 -11.34 7.68
N ASP A 23 13.42 -11.28 6.74
CA ASP A 23 13.48 -11.95 5.44
C ASP A 23 12.64 -11.17 4.42
N LEU A 24 12.83 -11.49 3.14
CA LEU A 24 12.17 -10.80 2.03
C LEU A 24 10.65 -10.95 2.09
N LYS A 25 10.13 -12.13 2.44
CA LYS A 25 8.69 -12.39 2.61
C LYS A 25 8.06 -11.42 3.62
N SER A 26 8.69 -11.29 4.78
CA SER A 26 8.26 -10.38 5.85
C SER A 26 8.40 -8.92 5.42
N LEU A 27 9.40 -8.57 4.60
CA LEU A 27 9.61 -7.22 4.09
C LEU A 27 8.46 -6.76 3.20
N PHE A 28 8.00 -7.61 2.28
CA PHE A 28 6.86 -7.31 1.40
C PHE A 28 5.60 -7.01 2.20
N CYS A 29 5.21 -7.91 3.10
CA CYS A 29 4.02 -7.71 3.92
C CYS A 29 4.14 -6.52 4.86
N ALA A 30 5.28 -6.33 5.53
CA ALA A 30 5.50 -5.19 6.40
C ALA A 30 5.46 -3.85 5.65
N SER A 31 5.93 -3.80 4.40
CA SER A 31 5.86 -2.59 3.57
C SER A 31 4.44 -2.25 3.17
N ILE A 32 3.63 -3.24 2.76
CA ILE A 32 2.20 -3.02 2.45
C ILE A 32 1.45 -2.54 3.69
N LEU A 33 1.65 -3.18 4.83
CA LEU A 33 0.98 -2.80 6.08
C LEU A 33 1.44 -1.44 6.60
N ALA A 34 2.72 -1.08 6.45
CA ALA A 34 3.21 0.25 6.77
C ALA A 34 2.51 1.32 5.91
N THR A 35 2.33 1.07 4.61
CA THR A 35 1.57 1.98 3.72
C THR A 35 0.12 2.15 4.20
N PHE A 36 -0.58 1.06 4.55
CA PHE A 36 -1.92 1.18 5.13
C PHE A 36 -1.93 1.89 6.48
N ASN A 37 -0.89 1.71 7.30
CA ASN A 37 -0.77 2.40 8.57
C ASN A 37 -0.52 3.91 8.43
N GLU A 38 0.05 4.36 7.31
CA GLU A 38 0.15 5.78 7.00
C GLU A 38 -1.17 6.35 6.46
N ILE A 39 -2.09 5.51 5.97
CA ILE A 39 -3.46 5.90 5.58
C ILE A 39 -4.37 5.98 6.81
N THR A 40 -4.30 4.99 7.71
CA THR A 40 -5.10 4.94 8.93
C THR A 40 -4.46 4.09 10.04
N ASP A 41 -5.02 4.08 11.24
CA ASP A 41 -4.57 3.20 12.32
C ASP A 41 -5.03 1.75 12.07
N ILE A 42 -4.12 0.89 11.61
CA ILE A 42 -4.44 -0.49 11.23
C ILE A 42 -4.79 -1.39 12.42
N ASP A 43 -4.45 -1.00 13.66
CA ASP A 43 -4.82 -1.76 14.87
C ASP A 43 -6.34 -1.70 15.14
N LYS A 44 -7.04 -0.74 14.53
CA LYS A 44 -8.51 -0.62 14.61
C LYS A 44 -9.24 -1.37 13.51
N VAL A 45 -8.52 -1.89 12.51
CA VAL A 45 -9.09 -2.56 11.34
C VAL A 45 -9.33 -4.03 11.64
N GLU A 46 -10.60 -4.45 11.62
CA GLU A 46 -11.02 -5.83 11.85
C GLU A 46 -10.78 -6.70 10.61
N GLN A 47 -10.54 -7.99 10.82
CA GLN A 47 -10.26 -8.97 9.77
C GLN A 47 -11.56 -9.63 9.26
N LYS A 48 -12.32 -8.92 8.41
CA LYS A 48 -13.65 -9.34 7.92
C LYS A 48 -13.71 -9.70 6.44
N GLU A 49 -12.84 -9.07 5.65
CA GLU A 49 -12.73 -9.24 4.21
C GLU A 49 -11.31 -9.66 3.86
N GLU A 50 -11.17 -10.44 2.79
CA GLU A 50 -9.88 -10.86 2.25
C GLU A 50 -9.80 -10.61 0.74
N TYR A 51 -8.62 -10.21 0.29
CA TYR A 51 -8.32 -10.01 -1.13
C TYR A 51 -6.94 -10.53 -1.46
N GLU A 52 -6.83 -11.27 -2.55
CA GLU A 52 -5.55 -11.67 -3.12
C GLU A 52 -5.12 -10.67 -4.19
N ILE A 53 -3.86 -10.25 -4.13
CA ILE A 53 -3.23 -9.42 -5.16
C ILE A 53 -1.88 -10.03 -5.54
N GLN A 54 -1.46 -9.78 -6.76
CA GLN A 54 -0.18 -10.24 -7.27
C GLN A 54 0.47 -9.20 -8.18
N ALA A 55 1.79 -9.27 -8.27
CA ALA A 55 2.62 -8.45 -9.14
C ALA A 55 3.75 -9.29 -9.73
N GLN A 56 4.22 -8.90 -10.91
CA GLN A 56 5.35 -9.53 -11.58
C GLN A 56 6.29 -8.43 -12.10
N ASN A 57 7.51 -8.41 -11.59
CA ASN A 57 8.58 -7.47 -11.92
C ASN A 57 9.88 -7.90 -11.24
N GLU A 58 11.03 -7.32 -11.62
CA GLU A 58 12.29 -7.51 -10.89
C GLU A 58 12.36 -6.61 -9.64
N LEU A 59 13.16 -7.01 -8.65
CA LEU A 59 13.49 -6.10 -7.54
C LEU A 59 14.37 -4.94 -8.04
N PRO A 60 14.16 -3.70 -7.53
CA PRO A 60 13.24 -3.34 -6.45
C PRO A 60 11.80 -3.03 -6.90
N PHE A 61 11.52 -2.94 -8.19
CA PHE A 61 10.23 -2.51 -8.74
C PHE A 61 9.05 -3.41 -8.33
N LEU A 62 9.30 -4.71 -8.12
CA LEU A 62 8.31 -5.67 -7.62
C LEU A 62 7.64 -5.20 -6.32
N LEU A 63 8.39 -4.55 -5.43
CA LEU A 63 7.87 -4.03 -4.17
C LEU A 63 6.93 -2.84 -4.40
N ALA A 64 7.32 -1.89 -5.25
CA ALA A 64 6.48 -0.75 -5.59
C ALA A 64 5.19 -1.21 -6.28
N ASP A 65 5.27 -2.16 -7.22
CA ASP A 65 4.12 -2.66 -7.95
C ASP A 65 3.08 -3.33 -7.05
N ILE A 66 3.50 -4.16 -6.08
CA ILE A 66 2.52 -4.79 -5.18
C ILE A 66 1.90 -3.79 -4.20
N ILE A 67 2.65 -2.77 -3.76
CA ILE A 67 2.10 -1.69 -2.94
C ILE A 67 1.08 -0.88 -3.76
N ASN A 68 1.39 -0.58 -5.02
CA ASN A 68 0.47 0.10 -5.94
C ASN A 68 -0.81 -0.73 -6.18
N LYS A 69 -0.72 -2.07 -6.30
CA LYS A 69 -1.90 -2.94 -6.35
C LYS A 69 -2.74 -2.86 -5.07
N ALA A 70 -2.11 -2.78 -3.90
CA ALA A 70 -2.81 -2.58 -2.63
C ALA A 70 -3.49 -1.20 -2.55
N LEU A 71 -2.84 -0.14 -3.05
CA LEU A 71 -3.41 1.21 -3.14
C LEU A 71 -4.60 1.26 -4.11
N VAL A 72 -4.53 0.59 -5.26
CA VAL A 72 -5.69 0.47 -6.18
C VAL A 72 -6.87 -0.21 -5.50
N LEU A 73 -6.62 -1.26 -4.70
CA LEU A 73 -7.65 -1.91 -3.91
C LEU A 73 -8.27 -0.95 -2.87
N HIS A 74 -7.44 -0.14 -2.21
CA HIS A 74 -7.92 0.92 -1.33
C HIS A 74 -8.77 1.96 -2.07
N GLU A 75 -8.33 2.45 -3.22
CA GLU A 75 -9.07 3.49 -3.95
C GLU A 75 -10.42 3.00 -4.45
N SER A 76 -10.45 1.80 -5.04
CA SER A 76 -11.63 1.22 -5.68
C SER A 76 -12.64 0.64 -4.68
N LYS A 77 -12.18 -0.01 -3.62
CA LYS A 77 -13.05 -0.70 -2.65
C LYS A 77 -13.11 -0.05 -1.28
N LYS A 78 -12.30 0.99 -1.04
CA LYS A 78 -12.06 1.55 0.30
C LYS A 78 -11.50 0.51 1.27
N PHE A 79 -10.89 -0.57 0.79
CA PHE A 79 -10.33 -1.60 1.66
C PHE A 79 -9.08 -1.09 2.40
N VAL A 80 -8.91 -1.48 3.65
CA VAL A 80 -7.69 -1.27 4.44
C VAL A 80 -7.25 -2.61 5.04
N ALA A 81 -5.99 -2.97 4.86
CA ALA A 81 -5.45 -4.22 5.39
C ALA A 81 -4.88 -4.03 6.81
N SER A 82 -5.19 -4.94 7.73
CA SER A 82 -4.50 -5.09 9.02
C SER A 82 -3.60 -6.32 9.09
N ARG A 83 -3.71 -7.23 8.11
CA ARG A 83 -2.88 -8.42 8.00
C ARG A 83 -2.53 -8.72 6.54
N CYS A 84 -1.34 -9.25 6.34
CA CYS A 84 -0.82 -9.67 5.04
C CYS A 84 -0.16 -11.05 5.18
N GLU A 85 -0.41 -11.92 4.21
CA GLU A 85 0.19 -13.25 4.12
C GLU A 85 0.81 -13.44 2.74
N ILE A 86 2.08 -13.84 2.69
CA ILE A 86 2.71 -14.27 1.42
C ILE A 86 2.14 -15.64 1.05
N MET A 87 1.51 -15.71 -0.13
CA MET A 87 1.05 -16.96 -0.70
C MET A 87 2.11 -17.57 -1.61
N ASP A 88 2.80 -16.73 -2.37
CA ASP A 88 3.86 -17.13 -3.28
C ASP A 88 4.89 -16.00 -3.45
N LEU A 89 6.15 -16.36 -3.60
CA LEU A 89 7.26 -15.42 -3.80
C LEU A 89 8.42 -16.12 -4.49
N ASP A 90 8.83 -15.57 -5.64
CA ASP A 90 10.07 -15.91 -6.34
C ASP A 90 10.85 -14.64 -6.71
N ASP A 91 11.84 -14.76 -7.60
CA ASP A 91 12.74 -13.66 -7.99
C ASP A 91 12.04 -12.52 -8.75
N ASN A 92 10.91 -12.80 -9.42
CA ASN A 92 10.20 -11.79 -10.21
C ASN A 92 8.68 -11.75 -9.98
N PHE A 93 8.16 -12.50 -9.01
CA PHE A 93 6.74 -12.59 -8.75
C PHE A 93 6.45 -12.59 -7.24
N VAL A 94 5.36 -11.91 -6.87
CA VAL A 94 4.80 -12.01 -5.52
C VAL A 94 3.29 -12.13 -5.60
N LYS A 95 2.73 -13.04 -4.79
CA LYS A 95 1.30 -13.13 -4.52
C LYS A 95 1.06 -13.03 -3.02
N VAL A 96 0.20 -12.11 -2.62
CA VAL A 96 -0.16 -11.90 -1.21
C VAL A 96 -1.66 -11.94 -1.01
N LYS A 97 -2.07 -12.39 0.16
CA LYS A 97 -3.44 -12.25 0.66
C LYS A 97 -3.47 -11.15 1.72
N LEU A 98 -4.31 -10.15 1.51
CA LEU A 98 -4.56 -9.06 2.45
C LEU A 98 -5.87 -9.32 3.17
N ILE A 99 -5.88 -9.09 4.49
CA ILE A 99 -7.05 -9.30 5.35
C ILE A 99 -7.30 -8.02 6.13
N GLY A 100 -8.55 -7.59 6.18
CA GLY A 100 -8.96 -6.34 6.82
C GLY A 100 -10.44 -6.07 6.60
N GLU A 101 -10.82 -4.81 6.39
CA GLU A 101 -12.20 -4.44 6.13
C GLU A 101 -12.29 -3.15 5.31
N ARG A 102 -13.51 -2.76 4.95
CA ARG A 102 -13.77 -1.46 4.34
C ARG A 102 -13.52 -0.33 5.34
N PHE A 103 -12.84 0.72 4.88
CA PHE A 103 -12.55 1.93 5.64
C PHE A 103 -13.85 2.62 6.05
N ASP A 104 -14.04 2.75 7.36
CA ASP A 104 -15.12 3.51 7.99
C ASP A 104 -14.54 4.76 8.68
N PRO A 105 -14.85 5.98 8.21
CA PRO A 105 -14.38 7.22 8.83
C PRO A 105 -14.82 7.43 10.29
N GLN A 106 -15.87 6.74 10.76
CA GLN A 106 -16.31 6.82 12.16
C GLN A 106 -15.43 5.97 13.08
N LYS A 107 -14.80 4.93 12.54
CA LYS A 107 -13.98 3.96 13.27
C LYS A 107 -12.48 4.19 13.08
N HIS A 108 -12.09 4.53 11.85
CA HIS A 108 -10.71 4.60 11.39
C HIS A 108 -10.25 6.05 11.26
N PRO A 109 -9.27 6.50 12.06
CA PRO A 109 -8.76 7.87 11.95
C PRO A 109 -8.03 8.05 10.62
N SER A 110 -8.42 9.06 9.84
CA SER A 110 -7.72 9.40 8.60
C SER A 110 -6.36 10.03 8.91
N LYS A 111 -5.31 9.56 8.24
CA LYS A 111 -3.96 10.13 8.29
C LYS A 111 -3.61 10.76 6.94
N LEU A 112 -2.89 10.05 6.08
CA LEU A 112 -2.46 10.54 4.76
C LEU A 112 -3.32 9.99 3.63
N VAL A 113 -3.36 10.73 2.52
CA VAL A 113 -3.87 10.23 1.23
C VAL A 113 -2.66 9.79 0.40
N ILE A 114 -2.41 8.49 0.34
CA ILE A 114 -1.34 7.91 -0.48
C ILE A 114 -1.91 7.48 -1.82
N LYS A 115 -1.28 7.91 -2.92
CA LYS A 115 -1.76 7.67 -4.29
C LYS A 115 -0.95 6.62 -5.03
N ALA A 116 0.36 6.63 -4.83
CA ALA A 116 1.28 5.69 -5.46
C ALA A 116 2.52 5.52 -4.59
N ALA A 117 3.23 4.42 -4.81
CA ALA A 117 4.59 4.18 -4.36
C ALA A 117 5.55 4.28 -5.56
N THR A 118 6.73 4.85 -5.31
CA THR A 118 7.81 5.10 -6.29
C THR A 118 9.17 4.62 -5.79
#